data_AF-A0A2A7EBK8-F1
#
_entry.id   AF-A0A2A7EBK8-F1
#
_cell.length_a   1.000
_cell.length_b   1.000
_cell.length_c   1.000
_cell.angle_alpha   90.00
_cell.angle_beta   90.00
_cell.angle_gamma   90.00
#
_symmetry.space_group_name_H-M   'P 1'
#
loop_
_entity.id
_entity.type
_entity.pdbx_description
1 polymer ?
#
loop_
_entity_poly.entity_id
_entity_poly.type
_entity_poly.pdbx_seq_one_letter_code
_entity_poly.pdbx_strand_id
1 'polypeptide(L)'
;MSNLGLLMKKLLLVGTITLSMLCTESMTNDHTVEAKVKKVERQPKNVIIMVMDGTSSSATTLTRLYKGKPLALDEMVTGGVRTYSAESAITDSAPAATALATGNKSNSGYVGVLPSIVSSPGVKPIKEEDKLRPVANVLEGAKRTGRATGIVATAEIQHATPAGFSAHHVNRKRFDVIAEQQVFQHIDVVLGGGKEALLPLKRKDGEDLVKVIQNKGYDFVETKNALLNSKSNKIWGSFSHRALAFDMDREATNPEQPTLSQMTEKAIQTLSKDKDGFFLFVEGSKPDWAAHVNDPIGMISDVLAFDGAVAKALQFAKNDGNTLLIALTDHGNSGISIGNMNTTKGYNTTPISTYIDPLKKAKMTLEGTTNKLKSDLSNVEDIAKLYGLDNLTYDEKERVKEAKKKSDVGPIFTTLLANRANIGFTTGGHTGEDVFLYSFGPKKPYGLIQNTDIAKTMAKAMGFNLEEVTSHLFVESESAFKQNGATVTIDNTTVANPVLIVKRNNVKAQLFVNKNIIRMKNKDYELSSIIVESNGKFYVPEEAIRIFIKHSR
;
A
#
# COMPACT_ATOMS: atom_id res chain seq x y z
N MET A 1 60.03 67.20 -25.32
CA MET A 1 59.25 68.46 -25.33
C MET A 1 58.13 68.26 -24.31
N SER A 2 58.40 68.54 -23.03
CA SER A 2 58.14 69.83 -22.32
C SER A 2 56.63 70.13 -22.28
N ASN A 3 55.94 70.40 -21.18
CA ASN A 3 56.23 70.76 -19.79
C ASN A 3 54.95 70.42 -18.98
N LEU A 4 55.00 69.84 -17.78
CA LEU A 4 55.29 70.45 -16.47
C LEU A 4 54.10 71.20 -15.84
N GLY A 5 53.77 70.84 -14.59
CA GLY A 5 52.86 71.56 -13.67
C GLY A 5 51.93 70.60 -12.92
N LEU A 6 52.34 69.84 -11.88
CA LEU A 6 52.85 70.21 -10.55
C LEU A 6 51.78 70.81 -9.61
N LEU A 7 51.27 70.01 -8.66
CA LEU A 7 51.29 70.23 -7.19
C LEU A 7 50.43 69.12 -6.51
N MET A 8 51.02 68.14 -5.80
CA MET A 8 51.36 68.12 -4.35
C MET A 8 50.13 68.03 -3.44
N LYS A 9 49.91 67.02 -2.58
CA LYS A 9 50.68 66.49 -1.41
C LYS A 9 49.74 65.41 -0.78
N LYS A 10 50.10 64.32 -0.10
CA LYS A 10 51.26 63.78 0.65
C LYS A 10 51.04 62.24 0.76
N LEU A 11 52.03 61.35 0.55
CA LEU A 11 53.18 60.95 1.43
C LEU A 11 52.70 60.09 2.64
N LEU A 12 53.24 58.93 3.08
CA LEU A 12 54.49 58.14 2.97
C LEU A 12 54.11 56.63 3.11
N LEU A 13 54.79 55.63 2.53
CA LEU A 13 56.15 55.08 2.72
C LEU A 13 56.47 54.47 4.09
N VAL A 14 57.12 53.30 4.02
CA VAL A 14 57.98 52.60 4.99
C VAL A 14 57.34 51.39 5.67
N GLY A 15 57.63 50.22 5.09
CA GLY A 15 57.70 48.98 5.84
C GLY A 15 59.08 48.88 6.50
N THR A 16 59.09 48.65 7.80
CA THR A 16 60.19 48.03 8.52
C THR A 16 59.62 47.25 9.69
N ILE A 17 59.91 45.96 9.67
CA ILE A 17 59.60 44.98 10.70
C ILE A 17 60.46 45.30 11.93
N THR A 18 59.83 45.54 13.08
CA THR A 18 60.46 45.38 14.40
C THR A 18 59.48 44.76 15.38
N LEU A 19 59.89 43.61 15.88
CA LEU A 19 59.29 42.74 16.88
C LEU A 19 59.43 43.35 18.29
N SER A 20 58.62 42.85 19.24
CA SER A 20 58.57 43.11 20.69
C SER A 20 57.70 44.32 21.11
N MET A 21 56.92 44.32 22.19
CA MET A 21 56.50 43.34 23.20
C MET A 21 55.38 44.01 24.03
N LEU A 22 54.43 43.18 24.50
CA LEU A 22 53.54 43.29 25.67
C LEU A 22 52.58 44.49 25.90
N CYS A 23 51.31 44.10 26.09
CA CYS A 23 50.32 44.53 27.10
C CYS A 23 49.82 45.99 27.02
N THR A 24 48.52 46.32 27.05
CA THR A 24 47.30 45.74 27.64
C THR A 24 46.08 46.31 26.89
N GLU A 25 44.94 45.60 26.84
CA GLU A 25 43.66 46.06 27.43
C GLU A 25 42.41 45.24 27.03
N SER A 26 41.63 44.97 28.08
CA SER A 26 40.21 44.61 28.19
C SER A 26 39.60 43.54 27.28
N MET A 27 39.34 42.39 27.89
CA MET A 27 38.41 41.39 27.40
C MET A 27 36.96 41.87 27.59
N THR A 28 36.20 41.97 26.50
CA THR A 28 34.74 41.82 26.53
C THR A 28 34.41 40.48 25.90
N ASN A 29 34.01 39.54 26.74
CA ASN A 29 33.60 38.19 26.36
C ASN A 29 32.15 38.27 25.85
N ASP A 30 31.96 38.43 24.54
CA ASP A 30 30.65 38.23 23.92
C ASP A 30 30.45 36.72 23.73
N HIS A 31 29.86 36.08 24.74
CA HIS A 31 29.34 34.73 24.63
C HIS A 31 28.07 34.75 23.78
N THR A 32 28.21 34.65 22.45
CA THR A 32 27.11 34.23 21.59
C THR A 32 26.82 32.75 21.86
N VAL A 33 25.90 32.50 22.79
CA VAL A 33 25.28 31.19 22.97
C VAL A 33 24.36 30.98 21.76
N GLU A 34 24.85 30.29 20.74
CA GLU A 34 23.97 29.65 19.76
C GLU A 34 23.17 28.58 20.51
N ALA A 35 21.94 28.93 20.89
CA ALA A 35 20.98 27.96 21.35
C ALA A 35 20.73 26.97 20.20
N LYS A 36 21.37 25.80 20.25
CA LYS A 36 20.90 24.60 19.55
C LYS A 36 19.48 24.34 20.07
N VAL A 37 18.48 24.89 19.38
CA VAL A 37 17.09 24.49 19.56
C VAL A 37 17.07 22.99 19.28
N LYS A 38 17.03 22.17 20.33
CA LYS A 38 16.67 20.76 20.22
C LYS A 38 15.31 20.77 19.53
N LYS A 39 15.29 20.48 18.23
CA LYS A 39 14.06 20.25 17.49
C LYS A 39 13.45 19.02 18.17
N VAL A 40 12.52 19.23 19.09
CA VAL A 40 11.77 18.14 19.72
C VAL A 40 11.05 17.47 18.56
N GLU A 41 11.55 16.32 18.11
CA GLU A 41 10.90 15.54 17.09
C GLU A 41 9.53 15.13 17.63
N ARG A 42 8.49 15.82 17.17
CA ARG A 42 7.12 15.54 17.59
C ARG A 42 6.77 14.12 17.17
N GLN A 43 6.19 13.34 18.07
CA GLN A 43 5.65 12.04 17.73
C GLN A 43 4.37 12.24 16.90
N PRO A 44 4.24 11.64 15.71
CA PRO A 44 2.98 11.70 14.97
C PRO A 44 1.87 11.00 15.76
N LYS A 45 0.68 11.58 15.71
CA LYS A 45 -0.55 10.92 16.17
C LYS A 45 -1.11 10.00 15.10
N ASN A 46 -0.97 10.41 13.84
CA ASN A 46 -1.54 9.73 12.69
C ASN A 46 -0.44 9.15 11.79
N VAL A 47 -0.68 7.98 11.24
CA VAL A 47 0.14 7.41 10.16
C VAL A 47 -0.76 7.08 8.98
N ILE A 48 -0.38 7.58 7.81
CA ILE A 48 -1.00 7.24 6.53
C ILE A 48 0.07 6.57 5.67
N ILE A 49 -0.19 5.34 5.24
CA ILE A 49 0.64 4.62 4.27
C ILE A 49 -0.17 4.44 2.98
N MET A 50 0.43 4.83 1.86
CA MET A 50 -0.19 4.74 0.55
C MET A 50 0.66 3.87 -0.37
N VAL A 51 0.08 2.83 -0.96
CA VAL A 51 0.76 1.91 -1.86
C VAL A 51 0.18 2.03 -3.27
N MET A 52 1.05 2.33 -4.23
CA MET A 52 0.71 2.38 -5.66
C MET A 52 1.20 1.07 -6.28
N ASP A 53 0.35 0.03 -6.25
CA ASP A 53 0.71 -1.36 -6.59
C ASP A 53 1.39 -1.44 -7.96
N GLY A 54 2.50 -2.18 -8.04
CA GLY A 54 3.17 -2.55 -9.29
C GLY A 54 3.72 -1.42 -10.16
N THR A 55 4.05 -0.26 -9.59
CA THR A 55 4.43 0.91 -10.39
C THR A 55 5.94 1.14 -10.46
N SER A 56 6.55 0.79 -11.60
CA SER A 56 7.93 1.16 -11.91
C SER A 56 8.17 2.68 -11.93
N SER A 57 9.38 3.11 -11.59
CA SER A 57 9.79 4.53 -11.59
C SER A 57 9.58 5.21 -12.95
N SER A 58 9.79 4.48 -14.05
CA SER A 58 9.51 4.91 -15.41
C SER A 58 8.03 5.19 -15.66
N ALA A 59 7.09 4.42 -15.10
CA ALA A 59 5.65 4.66 -15.24
C ALA A 59 5.24 5.97 -14.53
N THR A 60 5.82 6.26 -13.37
CA THR A 60 5.63 7.55 -12.68
C THR A 60 6.16 8.69 -13.54
N THR A 61 7.33 8.51 -14.16
CA THR A 61 7.94 9.52 -15.03
C THR A 61 7.13 9.78 -16.29
N LEU A 62 6.64 8.72 -16.96
CA LEU A 62 5.76 8.82 -18.11
C LEU A 62 4.47 9.57 -17.74
N THR A 63 3.90 9.27 -16.58
CA THR A 63 2.70 9.95 -16.08
C THR A 63 2.93 11.45 -15.84
N ARG A 64 4.11 11.83 -15.31
CA ARG A 64 4.48 13.25 -15.14
C ARG A 64 4.57 13.98 -16.48
N LEU A 65 5.22 13.36 -17.47
CA LEU A 65 5.30 13.91 -18.83
C LEU A 65 3.92 14.04 -19.46
N TYR A 66 3.07 13.02 -19.31
CA TYR A 66 1.69 13.05 -19.77
C TYR A 66 0.88 14.16 -19.12
N LYS A 67 1.02 14.35 -17.80
CA LYS A 67 0.33 15.41 -17.04
C LYS A 67 0.81 16.81 -17.43
N GLY A 68 2.07 16.95 -17.87
CA GLY A 68 2.70 18.22 -18.22
C GLY A 68 3.05 19.12 -17.03
N LYS A 69 2.97 18.59 -15.81
CA LYS A 69 3.29 19.28 -14.55
C LYS A 69 3.67 18.28 -13.45
N PRO A 70 4.31 18.71 -12.35
CA PRO A 70 4.63 17.83 -11.24
C PRO A 70 3.43 17.06 -10.66
N LEU A 71 3.73 15.89 -10.12
CA LEU A 71 2.84 15.07 -9.29
C LEU A 71 2.86 15.62 -7.84
N ALA A 72 1.79 15.44 -7.08
CA ALA A 72 1.81 15.70 -5.63
C ALA A 72 2.86 14.83 -4.92
N LEU A 73 3.09 13.62 -5.44
CA LEU A 73 4.20 12.75 -5.05
C LEU A 73 5.57 13.45 -5.11
N ASP A 74 5.80 14.33 -6.10
CA ASP A 74 7.10 14.97 -6.30
C ASP A 74 7.50 15.89 -5.13
N GLU A 75 6.53 16.40 -4.37
CA GLU A 75 6.79 17.19 -3.16
C GLU A 75 7.33 16.36 -1.99
N MET A 76 7.22 15.03 -2.08
CA MET A 76 7.49 14.10 -0.98
C MET A 76 8.69 13.18 -1.23
N VAL A 77 9.36 13.25 -2.38
CA VAL A 77 10.47 12.34 -2.70
C VAL A 77 11.58 12.43 -1.64
N THR A 78 11.97 11.30 -1.09
CA THR A 78 12.99 11.20 -0.01
C THR A 78 14.02 10.11 -0.19
N GLY A 79 13.87 9.22 -1.18
CA GLY A 79 14.85 8.17 -1.45
C GLY A 79 14.25 7.01 -2.25
N GLY A 80 14.67 5.79 -1.91
CA GLY A 80 14.22 4.57 -2.57
C GLY A 80 13.97 3.42 -1.61
N VAL A 81 13.29 2.38 -2.10
CA VAL A 81 12.91 1.19 -1.34
C VAL A 81 13.31 -0.06 -2.11
N ARG A 82 13.97 -1.00 -1.41
CA ARG A 82 14.24 -2.35 -1.90
C ARG A 82 13.05 -3.27 -1.58
N THR A 83 12.57 -4.00 -2.59
CA THR A 83 11.28 -4.70 -2.53
C THR A 83 11.35 -6.22 -2.59
N TYR A 84 12.51 -6.83 -2.83
CA TYR A 84 12.69 -8.29 -2.92
C TYR A 84 12.09 -9.07 -1.72
N SER A 85 11.66 -10.31 -1.96
CA SER A 85 11.00 -11.18 -0.97
C SER A 85 12.00 -12.03 -0.16
N ALA A 86 11.54 -12.99 0.64
CA ALA A 86 12.45 -13.92 1.32
C ALA A 86 13.14 -14.90 0.35
N GLU A 87 12.55 -15.13 -0.83
CA GLU A 87 12.94 -16.22 -1.76
C GLU A 87 13.28 -15.78 -3.18
N SER A 88 13.00 -14.52 -3.54
CA SER A 88 13.13 -14.04 -4.91
C SER A 88 13.56 -12.58 -4.94
N ALA A 89 14.40 -12.24 -5.94
CA ALA A 89 14.76 -10.86 -6.27
C ALA A 89 13.57 -10.03 -6.77
N ILE A 90 12.52 -10.70 -7.28
CA ILE A 90 11.27 -10.10 -7.73
C ILE A 90 10.16 -10.60 -6.81
N THR A 91 9.55 -9.69 -6.06
CA THR A 91 8.47 -10.00 -5.11
C THR A 91 7.12 -10.00 -5.82
N ASP A 92 6.14 -10.75 -5.31
CA ASP A 92 4.72 -10.45 -5.54
C ASP A 92 4.17 -9.52 -4.44
N SER A 93 2.95 -9.01 -4.64
CA SER A 93 2.31 -8.07 -3.71
C SER A 93 2.11 -8.62 -2.30
N ALA A 94 1.90 -9.93 -2.10
CA ALA A 94 1.62 -10.49 -0.76
C ALA A 94 2.83 -10.43 0.19
N PRO A 95 4.02 -10.96 -0.16
CA PRO A 95 5.22 -10.79 0.66
C PRO A 95 5.71 -9.35 0.71
N ALA A 96 5.49 -8.54 -0.34
CA ALA A 96 5.82 -7.12 -0.32
C ALA A 96 4.98 -6.37 0.73
N ALA A 97 3.65 -6.54 0.70
CA ALA A 97 2.75 -5.97 1.68
C ALA A 97 3.00 -6.52 3.08
N THR A 98 3.27 -7.82 3.23
CA THR A 98 3.66 -8.41 4.52
C THR A 98 4.93 -7.74 5.07
N ALA A 99 5.93 -7.46 4.24
CA ALA A 99 7.13 -6.74 4.68
C ALA A 99 6.82 -5.29 5.08
N LEU A 100 6.04 -4.58 4.27
CA LEU A 100 5.61 -3.19 4.54
C LEU A 100 4.76 -3.06 5.82
N ALA A 101 4.01 -4.11 6.16
CA ALA A 101 3.06 -4.10 7.27
C ALA A 101 3.62 -4.68 8.58
N THR A 102 4.53 -5.66 8.51
CA THR A 102 4.98 -6.44 9.69
C THR A 102 6.47 -6.28 9.98
N GLY A 103 7.25 -5.74 9.04
CA GLY A 103 8.70 -5.61 9.17
C GLY A 103 9.46 -6.91 8.95
N ASN A 104 8.78 -7.96 8.47
CA ASN A 104 9.36 -9.27 8.15
C ASN A 104 9.22 -9.59 6.66
N LYS A 105 10.29 -10.10 6.05
CA LYS A 105 10.21 -10.67 4.69
C LYS A 105 9.33 -11.92 4.72
N SER A 106 8.66 -12.24 3.62
CA SER A 106 7.83 -13.44 3.49
C SER A 106 8.00 -14.10 2.11
N ASN A 107 7.32 -15.23 1.88
CA ASN A 107 7.32 -15.96 0.61
C ASN A 107 6.11 -15.61 -0.26
N SER A 108 6.15 -16.06 -1.51
CA SER A 108 5.15 -15.72 -2.48
C SER A 108 3.75 -16.18 -2.09
N GLY A 109 2.78 -15.28 -2.24
CA GLY A 109 1.40 -15.54 -1.86
C GLY A 109 1.12 -15.57 -0.37
N TYR A 110 2.09 -15.35 0.51
CA TYR A 110 1.89 -15.33 1.97
C TYR A 110 1.47 -13.94 2.45
N VAL A 111 0.44 -13.90 3.29
CA VAL A 111 -0.16 -12.68 3.85
C VAL A 111 0.05 -12.72 5.35
N GLY A 112 0.77 -11.75 5.93
CA GLY A 112 0.88 -11.57 7.38
C GLY A 112 1.54 -12.73 8.15
N VAL A 113 2.31 -13.59 7.48
CA VAL A 113 2.99 -14.76 8.07
C VAL A 113 4.48 -14.78 7.70
N LEU A 114 5.29 -15.38 8.56
CA LEU A 114 6.72 -15.59 8.35
C LEU A 114 7.00 -16.60 7.24
N PRO A 115 8.19 -16.52 6.60
CA PRO A 115 8.52 -17.36 5.47
C PRO A 115 8.72 -18.82 5.89
N SER A 116 8.42 -19.76 5.00
CA SER A 116 8.82 -21.17 5.10
C SER A 116 10.23 -21.41 4.55
N ILE A 117 10.69 -20.59 3.61
CA ILE A 117 12.04 -20.66 3.04
C ILE A 117 12.69 -19.27 2.96
N VAL A 118 14.01 -19.22 3.15
CA VAL A 118 14.81 -18.00 2.98
C VAL A 118 16.00 -18.33 2.09
N SER A 119 16.04 -17.76 0.88
CA SER A 119 17.15 -17.91 -0.07
C SER A 119 17.73 -16.57 -0.52
N SER A 120 17.06 -15.45 -0.21
CA SER A 120 17.54 -14.13 -0.60
C SER A 120 18.78 -13.70 0.19
N PRO A 121 19.83 -13.17 -0.46
CA PRO A 121 21.05 -12.75 0.21
C PRO A 121 20.81 -11.70 1.31
N GLY A 122 21.49 -11.86 2.44
CA GLY A 122 21.41 -10.93 3.57
C GLY A 122 20.12 -11.01 4.40
N VAL A 123 19.18 -11.89 4.05
CA VAL A 123 18.01 -12.18 4.89
C VAL A 123 18.38 -13.25 5.92
N LYS A 124 18.06 -13.02 7.19
CA LYS A 124 18.35 -13.98 8.26
C LYS A 124 17.54 -15.26 8.02
N PRO A 125 18.14 -16.46 8.20
CA PRO A 125 17.39 -17.71 8.17
C PRO A 125 16.24 -17.70 9.18
N ILE A 126 15.13 -18.32 8.79
CA ILE A 126 13.98 -18.52 9.69
C ILE A 126 14.19 -19.78 10.52
N LYS A 127 13.81 -19.74 11.80
CA LYS A 127 13.81 -20.94 12.66
C LYS A 127 12.66 -21.87 12.26
N GLU A 128 12.85 -23.17 12.38
CA GLU A 128 11.82 -24.16 12.00
C GLU A 128 10.50 -23.95 12.75
N GLU A 129 10.55 -23.61 14.04
CA GLU A 129 9.37 -23.37 14.87
C GLU A 129 8.58 -22.11 14.48
N ASP A 130 9.22 -21.14 13.83
CA ASP A 130 8.65 -19.85 13.43
C ASP A 130 8.19 -19.83 11.96
N LYS A 131 8.48 -20.88 11.18
CA LYS A 131 8.00 -20.98 9.80
C LYS A 131 6.48 -20.85 9.74
N LEU A 132 5.98 -19.99 8.86
CA LEU A 132 4.56 -19.73 8.63
C LEU A 132 3.83 -19.13 9.85
N ARG A 133 4.55 -18.73 10.90
CA ARG A 133 3.95 -18.12 12.08
C ARG A 133 3.31 -16.77 11.70
N PRO A 134 2.06 -16.48 12.11
CA PRO A 134 1.48 -15.15 11.96
C PRO A 134 2.22 -14.12 12.80
N VAL A 135 2.42 -12.94 12.23
CA VAL A 135 3.11 -11.81 12.85
C VAL A 135 2.25 -10.57 12.77
N ALA A 136 2.31 -9.74 13.81
CA ALA A 136 1.49 -8.56 13.89
C ALA A 136 1.80 -7.56 12.78
N ASN A 137 0.75 -6.99 12.22
CA ASN A 137 0.84 -5.87 11.30
C ASN A 137 0.66 -4.53 12.06
N VAL A 138 1.04 -3.43 11.41
CA VAL A 138 0.95 -2.08 11.99
C VAL A 138 -0.48 -1.62 12.29
N LEU A 139 -1.50 -2.15 11.59
CA LEU A 139 -2.90 -1.83 11.86
C LEU A 139 -3.31 -2.40 13.23
N GLU A 140 -2.98 -3.66 13.48
CA GLU A 140 -3.22 -4.32 14.77
C GLU A 140 -2.47 -3.63 15.91
N GLY A 141 -1.22 -3.23 15.66
CA GLY A 141 -0.43 -2.43 16.60
C GLY A 141 -1.09 -1.07 16.91
N ALA A 142 -1.56 -0.35 15.88
CA ALA A 142 -2.24 0.93 16.05
C ALA A 142 -3.53 0.78 16.87
N LYS A 143 -4.35 -0.23 16.55
CA LYS A 143 -5.59 -0.52 17.29
C LYS A 143 -5.34 -0.79 18.77
N ARG A 144 -4.27 -1.52 19.13
CA ARG A 144 -3.88 -1.77 20.53
C ARG A 144 -3.51 -0.50 21.30
N THR A 145 -3.12 0.56 20.59
CA THR A 145 -2.82 1.86 21.20
C THR A 145 -4.04 2.79 21.29
N GLY A 146 -5.25 2.29 21.04
CA GLY A 146 -6.50 3.05 21.11
C GLY A 146 -6.84 3.81 19.83
N ARG A 147 -5.98 3.75 18.80
CA ARG A 147 -6.16 4.51 17.56
C ARG A 147 -7.22 3.89 16.65
N ALA A 148 -7.97 4.75 15.96
CA ALA A 148 -8.85 4.32 14.88
C ALA A 148 -8.03 3.77 13.70
N THR A 149 -8.63 2.87 12.93
CA THR A 149 -7.96 2.17 11.83
C THR A 149 -8.79 2.15 10.55
N GLY A 150 -8.13 2.25 9.40
CA GLY A 150 -8.81 2.09 8.12
C GLY A 150 -7.96 1.51 7.00
N ILE A 151 -8.66 0.89 6.05
CA ILE A 151 -8.11 0.36 4.80
C ILE A 151 -8.96 0.82 3.63
N VAL A 152 -8.28 1.30 2.57
CA VAL A 152 -8.91 1.78 1.34
C VAL A 152 -8.19 1.15 0.15
N ALA A 153 -8.91 0.61 -0.83
CA ALA A 153 -8.33 0.06 -2.05
C ALA A 153 -9.25 0.22 -3.25
N THR A 154 -8.67 0.34 -4.45
CA THR A 154 -9.43 0.27 -5.71
C THR A 154 -9.71 -1.16 -6.17
N ALA A 155 -8.98 -2.16 -5.66
CA ALA A 155 -9.26 -3.57 -5.84
C ALA A 155 -10.24 -4.09 -4.77
N GLU A 156 -10.45 -5.41 -4.75
CA GLU A 156 -11.04 -6.11 -3.61
C GLU A 156 -10.24 -5.83 -2.34
N ILE A 157 -10.93 -5.54 -1.24
CA ILE A 157 -10.27 -5.36 0.06
C ILE A 157 -9.52 -6.63 0.50
N GLN A 158 -9.91 -7.80 -0.01
CA GLN A 158 -9.25 -9.09 0.23
C GLN A 158 -7.99 -9.30 -0.62
N HIS A 159 -7.70 -8.41 -1.58
CA HIS A 159 -6.50 -8.51 -2.39
C HIS A 159 -5.24 -8.43 -1.53
N ALA A 160 -4.12 -8.91 -2.05
CA ALA A 160 -2.95 -9.21 -1.22
C ALA A 160 -2.39 -8.02 -0.47
N THR A 161 -2.35 -6.84 -1.09
CA THR A 161 -1.78 -5.64 -0.49
C THR A 161 -2.60 -5.17 0.71
N PRO A 162 -3.92 -4.89 0.61
CA PRO A 162 -4.74 -4.59 1.78
C PRO A 162 -4.77 -5.75 2.79
N ALA A 163 -4.77 -7.00 2.33
CA ALA A 163 -4.73 -8.17 3.21
C ALA A 163 -3.44 -8.24 4.05
N GLY A 164 -2.28 -7.84 3.51
CA GLY A 164 -1.02 -7.81 4.26
C GLY A 164 -1.04 -6.89 5.48
N PHE A 165 -1.92 -5.87 5.46
CA PHE A 165 -2.15 -4.95 6.57
C PHE A 165 -3.34 -5.33 7.47
N SER A 166 -4.04 -6.43 7.20
CA SER A 166 -5.31 -6.72 7.88
C SER A 166 -5.60 -8.20 8.15
N ALA A 167 -4.83 -9.14 7.61
CA ALA A 167 -5.11 -10.57 7.66
C ALA A 167 -3.83 -11.41 7.70
N HIS A 168 -4.00 -12.72 7.95
CA HIS A 168 -2.94 -13.71 8.05
C HIS A 168 -3.36 -15.01 7.36
N HIS A 169 -2.65 -15.39 6.30
CA HIS A 169 -2.85 -16.68 5.62
C HIS A 169 -1.67 -17.01 4.70
N VAL A 170 -1.32 -18.29 4.58
CA VAL A 170 -0.28 -18.80 3.66
C VAL A 170 -0.68 -18.77 2.17
N ASN A 171 -1.80 -18.15 1.82
CA ASN A 171 -2.35 -18.15 0.47
C ASN A 171 -3.28 -16.96 0.24
N ARG A 172 -2.77 -15.96 -0.48
CA ARG A 172 -3.48 -14.73 -0.87
C ARG A 172 -4.80 -14.96 -1.63
N LYS A 173 -5.02 -16.16 -2.20
CA LYS A 173 -6.24 -16.49 -2.95
C LYS A 173 -7.41 -16.90 -2.06
N ARG A 174 -7.21 -17.07 -0.74
CA ARG A 174 -8.27 -17.41 0.22
C ARG A 174 -9.08 -16.18 0.63
N PHE A 175 -9.75 -15.56 -0.35
CA PHE A 175 -10.59 -14.37 -0.13
C PHE A 175 -11.73 -14.64 0.86
N ASP A 176 -12.23 -15.88 0.92
CA ASP A 176 -13.20 -16.32 1.92
C ASP A 176 -12.65 -16.15 3.35
N VAL A 177 -11.44 -16.63 3.59
CA VAL A 177 -10.78 -16.53 4.91
C VAL A 177 -10.39 -15.09 5.22
N ILE A 178 -9.77 -14.40 4.26
CA ILE A 178 -9.30 -13.02 4.42
C ILE A 178 -10.47 -12.07 4.72
N ALA A 179 -11.60 -12.21 4.01
CA ALA A 179 -12.79 -11.40 4.25
C ALA A 179 -13.34 -11.58 5.68
N GLU A 180 -13.36 -12.82 6.16
CA GLU A 180 -13.82 -13.11 7.52
C GLU A 180 -12.91 -12.46 8.56
N GLN A 181 -11.60 -12.64 8.42
CA GLN A 181 -10.61 -12.00 9.28
C GLN A 181 -10.80 -10.48 9.30
N GLN A 182 -10.93 -9.83 8.14
CA GLN A 182 -11.14 -8.38 8.04
C GLN A 182 -12.41 -7.91 8.74
N VAL A 183 -13.51 -8.66 8.65
CA VAL A 183 -14.77 -8.36 9.36
C VAL A 183 -14.62 -8.47 10.88
N PHE A 184 -13.81 -9.43 11.35
CA PHE A 184 -13.56 -9.67 12.78
C PHE A 184 -12.32 -8.94 13.33
N GLN A 185 -11.62 -8.14 12.53
CA GLN A 185 -10.49 -7.31 12.99
C GLN A 185 -10.91 -5.95 13.57
N HIS A 186 -12.19 -5.58 13.47
CA HIS A 186 -12.74 -4.30 13.96
C HIS A 186 -12.04 -3.07 13.38
N ILE A 187 -11.88 -3.06 12.06
CA ILE A 187 -11.35 -1.91 11.32
C ILE A 187 -12.47 -0.86 11.21
N ASP A 188 -12.24 0.39 11.59
CA ASP A 188 -13.31 1.40 11.66
C ASP A 188 -13.80 1.82 10.27
N VAL A 189 -12.88 1.94 9.30
CA VAL A 189 -13.20 2.32 7.92
C VAL A 189 -12.62 1.32 6.93
N VAL A 190 -13.48 0.67 6.15
CA VAL A 190 -13.09 -0.27 5.09
C VAL A 190 -13.76 0.17 3.80
N LEU A 191 -13.00 0.60 2.77
CA LEU A 191 -13.57 1.16 1.54
C LEU A 191 -12.92 0.55 0.29
N GLY A 192 -13.69 -0.22 -0.50
CA GLY A 192 -13.18 -0.76 -1.76
C GLY A 192 -14.15 -1.68 -2.48
N GLY A 193 -13.61 -2.59 -3.27
CA GLY A 193 -14.35 -3.64 -3.95
C GLY A 193 -14.50 -4.92 -3.12
N GLY A 194 -14.87 -6.02 -3.78
CA GLY A 194 -14.81 -7.37 -3.19
C GLY A 194 -16.07 -7.83 -2.48
N LYS A 195 -17.25 -7.28 -2.81
CA LYS A 195 -18.54 -7.72 -2.23
C LYS A 195 -18.74 -9.23 -2.36
N GLU A 196 -18.26 -9.86 -3.44
CA GLU A 196 -18.40 -11.30 -3.66
C GLU A 196 -17.90 -12.11 -2.47
N ALA A 197 -16.77 -11.76 -1.85
CA ALA A 197 -16.17 -12.52 -0.75
C ALA A 197 -16.98 -12.45 0.58
N LEU A 198 -17.92 -11.51 0.66
CA LEU A 198 -18.80 -11.31 1.83
C LEU A 198 -20.12 -12.07 1.72
N LEU A 199 -20.46 -12.56 0.52
CA LEU A 199 -21.75 -13.20 0.25
C LEU A 199 -21.70 -14.70 0.55
N PRO A 200 -22.77 -15.27 1.15
CA PRO A 200 -22.78 -16.67 1.58
C PRO A 200 -22.56 -17.65 0.43
N LEU A 201 -23.07 -17.35 -0.78
CA LEU A 201 -22.94 -18.20 -1.96
C LEU A 201 -21.50 -18.30 -2.52
N LYS A 202 -20.60 -17.42 -2.09
CA LYS A 202 -19.19 -17.39 -2.52
C LYS A 202 -18.25 -17.91 -1.43
N ARG A 203 -18.78 -18.22 -0.25
CA ARG A 203 -17.99 -18.66 0.90
C ARG A 203 -18.22 -20.13 1.20
N LYS A 204 -17.16 -20.81 1.64
CA LYS A 204 -17.20 -22.24 1.96
C LYS A 204 -17.94 -22.56 3.25
N ASP A 205 -18.06 -21.58 4.14
CA ASP A 205 -18.78 -21.68 5.42
C ASP A 205 -20.27 -21.29 5.30
N GLY A 206 -20.68 -20.71 4.17
CA GLY A 206 -22.04 -20.24 3.95
C GLY A 206 -22.44 -19.00 4.79
N GLU A 207 -21.49 -18.33 5.44
CA GLU A 207 -21.80 -17.17 6.28
C GLU A 207 -22.14 -15.92 5.46
N ASP A 208 -23.11 -15.13 5.93
CA ASP A 208 -23.45 -13.83 5.35
C ASP A 208 -22.72 -12.73 6.11
N LEU A 209 -21.51 -12.40 5.66
CA LEU A 209 -20.67 -11.41 6.32
C LEU A 209 -21.24 -9.99 6.20
N VAL A 210 -22.07 -9.70 5.19
CA VAL A 210 -22.75 -8.40 5.10
C VAL A 210 -23.66 -8.20 6.32
N LYS A 211 -24.42 -9.23 6.71
CA LYS A 211 -25.21 -9.19 7.94
C LYS A 211 -24.35 -9.07 9.19
N VAL A 212 -23.21 -9.77 9.25
CA VAL A 212 -22.27 -9.65 10.38
C VAL A 212 -21.75 -8.22 10.51
N ILE A 213 -21.36 -7.58 9.40
CA ILE A 213 -20.91 -6.19 9.35
C ILE A 213 -22.00 -5.25 9.87
N GLN A 214 -23.23 -5.39 9.37
CA GLN A 214 -24.38 -4.58 9.81
C GLN A 214 -24.66 -4.77 11.30
N ASN A 215 -24.66 -6.01 11.79
CA ASN A 215 -24.86 -6.33 13.21
C ASN A 215 -23.74 -5.80 14.11
N LYS A 216 -22.52 -5.61 13.58
CA LYS A 216 -21.39 -4.95 14.24
C LYS A 216 -21.47 -3.41 14.21
N GLY A 217 -22.59 -2.85 13.74
CA GLY A 217 -22.89 -1.42 13.77
C GLY A 217 -22.20 -0.59 12.70
N TYR A 218 -21.76 -1.22 11.61
CA TYR A 218 -21.22 -0.49 10.47
C TYR A 218 -22.34 0.08 9.61
N ASP A 219 -22.10 1.29 9.09
CA ASP A 219 -22.85 1.78 7.94
C ASP A 219 -22.31 1.10 6.68
N PHE A 220 -23.10 0.19 6.12
CA PHE A 220 -22.75 -0.56 4.92
C PHE A 220 -23.21 0.21 3.68
N VAL A 221 -22.24 0.81 2.97
CA VAL A 221 -22.51 1.72 1.84
C VAL A 221 -22.01 1.12 0.52
N GLU A 222 -22.79 1.27 -0.54
CA GLU A 222 -22.49 0.64 -1.85
C GLU A 222 -22.31 1.64 -3.00
N THR A 223 -22.52 2.93 -2.74
CA THR A 223 -22.40 3.98 -3.76
C THR A 223 -21.60 5.17 -3.25
N LYS A 224 -21.06 5.94 -4.19
CA LYS A 224 -20.40 7.23 -3.98
C LYS A 224 -21.27 8.15 -3.14
N ASN A 225 -22.55 8.28 -3.48
CA ASN A 225 -23.48 9.15 -2.77
C ASN A 225 -23.72 8.69 -1.32
N ALA A 226 -23.92 7.37 -1.10
CA ALA A 226 -24.07 6.83 0.24
C ALA A 226 -22.81 7.05 1.09
N LEU A 227 -21.62 6.81 0.54
CA LEU A 227 -20.34 7.04 1.20
C LEU A 227 -20.17 8.50 1.64
N LEU A 228 -20.38 9.45 0.72
CA LEU A 228 -20.17 10.87 1.00
C LEU A 228 -21.16 11.38 2.06
N ASN A 229 -22.40 10.88 2.05
CA ASN A 229 -23.44 11.28 2.99
C ASN A 229 -23.35 10.61 4.36
N SER A 230 -22.67 9.45 4.49
CA SER A 230 -22.53 8.75 5.76
C SER A 230 -21.99 9.65 6.87
N LYS A 231 -22.58 9.59 8.05
CA LYS A 231 -22.09 10.28 9.26
C LYS A 231 -21.55 9.31 10.31
N SER A 232 -21.57 8.01 10.01
CA SER A 232 -21.11 6.96 10.91
C SER A 232 -19.62 7.10 11.23
N ASN A 233 -19.23 6.63 12.41
CA ASN A 233 -17.83 6.45 12.78
C ASN A 233 -17.27 5.09 12.31
N LYS A 234 -18.16 4.16 11.93
CA LYS A 234 -17.82 2.84 11.38
C LYS A 234 -18.45 2.68 10.00
N ILE A 235 -17.64 2.60 8.96
CA ILE A 235 -18.11 2.57 7.57
C ILE A 235 -17.50 1.35 6.86
N TRP A 236 -18.36 0.56 6.24
CA TRP A 236 -17.95 -0.50 5.32
C TRP A 236 -18.49 -0.19 3.92
N GLY A 237 -17.61 0.31 3.07
CA GLY A 237 -17.87 0.61 1.67
C GLY A 237 -17.55 -0.56 0.76
N SER A 238 -18.56 -1.09 0.07
CA SER A 238 -18.41 -2.16 -0.92
C SER A 238 -19.01 -1.73 -2.26
N PHE A 239 -18.20 -1.15 -3.12
CA PHE A 239 -18.66 -0.41 -4.32
C PHE A 239 -18.68 -1.26 -5.61
N SER A 240 -18.25 -2.51 -5.51
CA SER A 240 -18.21 -3.46 -6.63
C SER A 240 -18.17 -4.90 -6.11
N HIS A 241 -18.67 -5.84 -6.92
CA HIS A 241 -18.55 -7.28 -6.66
C HIS A 241 -17.08 -7.72 -6.59
N ARG A 242 -16.24 -7.12 -7.42
CA ARG A 242 -14.79 -7.33 -7.53
C ARG A 242 -14.08 -5.99 -7.37
N ALA A 243 -12.98 -5.73 -8.07
CA ALA A 243 -12.38 -4.41 -8.14
C ALA A 243 -13.32 -3.32 -8.70
N LEU A 244 -13.02 -2.07 -8.37
CA LEU A 244 -13.62 -0.89 -8.99
C LEU A 244 -13.14 -0.74 -10.44
N ALA A 245 -13.75 0.14 -11.22
CA ALA A 245 -13.28 0.50 -12.56
C ALA A 245 -11.94 1.26 -12.51
N PHE A 246 -11.17 1.20 -13.61
CA PHE A 246 -10.06 2.13 -13.84
C PHE A 246 -10.57 3.57 -13.78
N ASP A 247 -9.74 4.50 -13.31
CA ASP A 247 -10.21 5.85 -13.02
C ASP A 247 -10.67 6.62 -14.27
N MET A 248 -9.94 6.51 -15.38
CA MET A 248 -10.30 7.08 -16.67
C MET A 248 -11.66 6.57 -17.19
N ASP A 249 -11.99 5.31 -16.93
CA ASP A 249 -13.21 4.70 -17.44
C ASP A 249 -14.42 4.92 -16.51
N ARG A 250 -14.16 5.17 -15.22
CA ARG A 250 -15.13 5.12 -14.12
C ARG A 250 -16.40 5.92 -14.38
N GLU A 251 -16.27 7.18 -14.82
CA GLU A 251 -17.44 8.03 -15.02
C GLU A 251 -18.35 7.51 -16.15
N ALA A 252 -17.77 6.92 -17.19
CA ALA A 252 -18.51 6.40 -18.33
C ALA A 252 -19.12 5.00 -18.10
N THR A 253 -18.52 4.20 -17.21
CA THR A 253 -18.93 2.79 -17.01
C THR A 253 -19.56 2.51 -15.66
N ASN A 254 -19.13 3.22 -14.61
CA ASN A 254 -19.49 2.97 -13.22
C ASN A 254 -19.56 4.28 -12.40
N PRO A 255 -20.40 5.27 -12.79
CA PRO A 255 -20.43 6.60 -12.17
C PRO A 255 -20.83 6.59 -10.68
N GLU A 256 -21.48 5.52 -10.21
CA GLU A 256 -21.83 5.32 -8.80
C GLU A 256 -20.64 4.87 -7.94
N GLN A 257 -19.50 4.50 -8.51
CA GLN A 257 -18.30 4.18 -7.73
C GLN A 257 -17.58 5.46 -7.30
N PRO A 258 -17.11 5.56 -6.05
CA PRO A 258 -16.27 6.67 -5.63
C PRO A 258 -14.86 6.56 -6.25
N THR A 259 -14.20 7.69 -6.41
CA THR A 259 -12.77 7.75 -6.76
C THR A 259 -11.91 7.39 -5.55
N LEU A 260 -10.66 7.00 -5.78
CA LEU A 260 -9.70 6.76 -4.69
C LEU A 260 -9.53 8.01 -3.81
N SER A 261 -9.45 9.20 -4.41
CA SER A 261 -9.37 10.47 -3.69
C SER A 261 -10.56 10.70 -2.77
N GLN A 262 -11.79 10.40 -3.22
CA GLN A 262 -13.00 10.53 -2.40
C GLN A 262 -13.02 9.52 -1.25
N MET A 263 -12.60 8.28 -1.49
CA MET A 263 -12.50 7.27 -0.43
C MET A 263 -11.45 7.66 0.62
N THR A 264 -10.27 8.12 0.18
CA THR A 264 -9.20 8.58 1.08
C THR A 264 -9.62 9.78 1.92
N GLU A 265 -10.21 10.81 1.30
CA GLU A 265 -10.71 11.98 2.01
C GLU A 265 -11.79 11.60 3.03
N LYS A 266 -12.71 10.70 2.66
CA LYS A 266 -13.74 10.22 3.57
C LYS A 266 -13.16 9.44 4.74
N ALA A 267 -12.20 8.54 4.49
CA ALA A 267 -11.54 7.78 5.55
C ALA A 267 -10.83 8.71 6.54
N ILE A 268 -10.06 9.68 6.05
CA ILE A 268 -9.40 10.68 6.89
C ILE A 268 -10.42 11.46 7.73
N GLN A 269 -11.51 11.94 7.12
CA GLN A 269 -12.56 12.68 7.83
C GLN A 269 -13.23 11.86 8.95
N THR A 270 -13.42 10.56 8.75
CA THR A 270 -14.03 9.69 9.75
C THR A 270 -13.04 9.34 10.86
N LEU A 271 -11.82 8.92 10.50
CA LEU A 271 -10.81 8.43 11.45
C LEU A 271 -10.18 9.55 12.29
N SER A 272 -10.02 10.75 11.73
CA SER A 272 -9.44 11.91 12.45
C SER A 272 -10.28 12.42 13.62
N LYS A 273 -11.49 11.89 13.82
CA LYS A 273 -12.32 12.16 15.01
C LYS A 273 -11.77 11.50 16.26
N ASP A 274 -10.94 10.46 16.11
CA ASP A 274 -10.30 9.79 17.23
C ASP A 274 -9.21 10.67 17.85
N LYS A 275 -9.24 10.81 19.19
CA LYS A 275 -8.32 11.69 19.92
C LYS A 275 -6.92 11.11 20.05
N ASP A 276 -6.81 9.78 19.99
CA ASP A 276 -5.54 9.05 20.03
C ASP A 276 -4.85 9.04 18.65
N GLY A 277 -5.58 9.45 17.61
CA GLY A 277 -5.14 9.49 16.22
C GLY A 277 -5.56 8.24 15.46
N PHE A 278 -4.98 8.04 14.26
CA PHE A 278 -5.36 6.92 13.41
C PHE A 278 -4.23 6.31 12.59
N PHE A 279 -4.44 5.07 12.18
CA PHE A 279 -3.71 4.41 11.10
C PHE A 279 -4.59 4.28 9.86
N LEU A 280 -4.08 4.67 8.70
CA LEU A 280 -4.79 4.51 7.43
C LEU A 280 -3.86 3.90 6.37
N PHE A 281 -4.30 2.78 5.80
CA PHE A 281 -3.73 2.21 4.59
C PHE A 281 -4.59 2.59 3.37
N VAL A 282 -3.95 3.02 2.29
CA VAL A 282 -4.61 3.34 1.01
C VAL A 282 -3.86 2.69 -0.14
N GLU A 283 -4.58 2.04 -1.05
CA GLU A 283 -4.01 1.42 -2.24
C GLU A 283 -4.61 1.96 -3.54
N GLY A 284 -3.75 2.39 -4.46
CA GLY A 284 -4.06 2.46 -5.89
C GLY A 284 -3.61 1.15 -6.54
N SER A 285 -4.55 0.23 -6.76
CA SER A 285 -4.27 -1.19 -7.04
C SER A 285 -4.07 -1.50 -8.52
N LYS A 286 -4.69 -0.69 -9.40
CA LYS A 286 -4.78 -0.99 -10.83
C LYS A 286 -3.60 -0.55 -11.72
N PRO A 287 -2.65 0.31 -11.30
CA PRO A 287 -1.43 0.51 -12.09
C PRO A 287 -0.71 -0.80 -12.39
N ASP A 288 -0.63 -1.72 -11.41
CA ASP A 288 -0.11 -3.08 -11.56
C ASP A 288 -0.85 -3.89 -12.64
N TRP A 289 -2.18 -3.86 -12.62
CA TRP A 289 -2.99 -4.63 -13.56
C TRP A 289 -2.81 -4.13 -15.00
N ALA A 290 -2.71 -2.81 -15.18
CA ALA A 290 -2.36 -2.22 -16.46
C ALA A 290 -0.93 -2.59 -16.88
N ALA A 291 0.01 -2.61 -15.93
CA ALA A 291 1.38 -3.04 -16.18
C ALA A 291 1.48 -4.50 -16.63
N HIS A 292 0.73 -5.41 -16.02
CA HIS A 292 0.68 -6.82 -16.44
C HIS A 292 0.26 -7.03 -17.90
N VAL A 293 -0.59 -6.15 -18.42
CA VAL A 293 -1.05 -6.20 -19.82
C VAL A 293 -0.36 -5.17 -20.72
N ASN A 294 0.68 -4.49 -20.22
CA ASN A 294 1.42 -3.45 -20.94
C ASN A 294 0.53 -2.31 -21.49
N ASP A 295 -0.48 -1.91 -20.72
CA ASP A 295 -1.37 -0.78 -21.05
C ASP A 295 -0.79 0.54 -20.47
N PRO A 296 -0.09 1.37 -21.27
CA PRO A 296 0.43 2.64 -20.78
C PRO A 296 -0.68 3.62 -20.38
N ILE A 297 -1.88 3.53 -20.96
CA ILE A 297 -3.01 4.43 -20.64
C ILE A 297 -3.62 4.05 -19.31
N GLY A 298 -3.83 2.76 -19.06
CA GLY A 298 -4.25 2.24 -17.76
C GLY A 298 -3.27 2.60 -16.64
N MET A 299 -1.96 2.48 -16.89
CA MET A 299 -0.94 2.90 -15.93
C MET A 299 -1.04 4.40 -15.63
N ILE A 300 -1.08 5.25 -16.66
CA ILE A 300 -1.18 6.71 -16.50
C ILE A 300 -2.47 7.10 -15.77
N SER A 301 -3.61 6.50 -16.13
CA SER A 301 -4.91 6.74 -15.51
C SER A 301 -4.84 6.58 -13.99
N ASP A 302 -4.35 5.43 -13.53
CA ASP A 302 -4.48 5.09 -12.13
C ASP A 302 -3.29 5.57 -11.28
N VAL A 303 -2.13 5.86 -11.91
CA VAL A 303 -1.07 6.68 -11.27
C VAL A 303 -1.58 8.10 -11.00
N LEU A 304 -2.35 8.72 -11.92
CA LEU A 304 -2.97 10.02 -11.67
C LEU A 304 -4.05 9.95 -10.58
N ALA A 305 -4.84 8.88 -10.55
CA ALA A 305 -5.84 8.66 -9.51
C ALA A 305 -5.19 8.53 -8.11
N PHE A 306 -4.08 7.80 -8.03
CA PHE A 306 -3.26 7.68 -6.82
C PHE A 306 -2.64 9.02 -6.43
N ASP A 307 -2.08 9.78 -7.37
CA ASP A 307 -1.53 11.12 -7.13
C ASP A 307 -2.58 12.08 -6.55
N GLY A 308 -3.82 12.01 -7.03
CA GLY A 308 -4.94 12.76 -6.47
C GLY A 308 -5.24 12.40 -5.00
N ALA A 309 -5.18 11.11 -4.67
CA ALA A 309 -5.38 10.66 -3.29
C ALA A 309 -4.22 11.07 -2.38
N VAL A 310 -2.98 11.01 -2.88
CA VAL A 310 -1.79 11.52 -2.20
C VAL A 310 -1.93 13.02 -1.92
N ALA A 311 -2.43 13.80 -2.87
CA ALA A 311 -2.68 15.22 -2.67
C ALA A 311 -3.65 15.48 -1.49
N LYS A 312 -4.70 14.67 -1.35
CA LYS A 312 -5.64 14.76 -0.22
C LYS A 312 -4.98 14.42 1.12
N ALA A 313 -4.20 13.33 1.17
CA ALA A 313 -3.48 12.93 2.37
C ALA A 313 -2.39 13.94 2.76
N LEU A 314 -1.65 14.48 1.77
CA LEU A 314 -0.61 15.48 1.97
C LEU A 314 -1.20 16.81 2.46
N GLN A 315 -2.34 17.24 1.90
CA GLN A 315 -3.05 18.42 2.37
C GLN A 315 -3.46 18.27 3.84
N PHE A 316 -4.03 17.12 4.22
CA PHE A 316 -4.35 16.82 5.62
C PHE A 316 -3.10 16.86 6.50
N ALA A 317 -2.03 16.16 6.11
CA ALA A 317 -0.80 16.08 6.90
C ALA A 317 -0.12 17.45 7.10
N LYS A 318 -0.15 18.32 6.08
CA LYS A 318 0.33 19.70 6.17
C LYS A 318 -0.48 20.52 7.18
N ASN A 319 -1.81 20.39 7.15
CA ASN A 319 -2.71 21.13 8.04
C ASN A 319 -2.65 20.64 9.50
N ASP A 320 -2.55 19.33 9.70
CA ASP A 320 -2.52 18.71 11.02
C ASP A 320 -1.16 18.86 11.70
N GLY A 321 -0.06 18.75 10.95
CA GLY A 321 1.31 18.86 11.47
C GLY A 321 1.76 17.73 12.41
N ASN A 322 0.90 16.74 12.70
CA ASN A 322 1.16 15.59 13.56
C ASN A 322 0.92 14.26 12.81
N THR A 323 1.05 14.26 11.49
CA THR A 323 0.78 13.11 10.63
C THR A 323 2.03 12.69 9.88
N LEU A 324 2.44 11.43 10.03
CA LEU A 324 3.44 10.79 9.17
C LEU A 324 2.73 10.23 7.94
N LEU A 325 3.11 10.70 6.76
CA LEU A 325 2.61 10.22 5.48
C LEU A 325 3.76 9.55 4.72
N ILE A 326 3.54 8.31 4.30
CA ILE A 326 4.47 7.54 3.46
C ILE A 326 3.71 7.09 2.21
N ALA A 327 4.32 7.26 1.04
CA ALA A 327 3.84 6.65 -0.20
C ALA A 327 4.99 5.92 -0.90
N LEU A 328 4.68 4.81 -1.55
CA LEU A 328 5.63 3.96 -2.29
C LEU A 328 4.87 2.99 -3.20
N THR A 329 5.60 2.20 -3.98
CA THR A 329 5.06 0.99 -4.62
C THR A 329 5.62 -0.24 -3.89
N ASP A 330 4.89 -1.34 -3.94
CA ASP A 330 5.30 -2.62 -3.39
C ASP A 330 6.32 -3.36 -4.28
N HIS A 331 6.30 -3.13 -5.60
CA HIS A 331 7.31 -3.56 -6.58
C HIS A 331 7.27 -2.76 -7.91
N GLY A 332 8.21 -3.03 -8.82
CA GLY A 332 8.10 -2.63 -10.23
C GLY A 332 7.29 -3.64 -11.04
N ASN A 333 6.84 -3.26 -12.25
CA ASN A 333 6.15 -4.17 -13.18
C ASN A 333 6.38 -3.71 -14.63
N SER A 334 6.26 -4.64 -15.58
CA SER A 334 6.36 -4.50 -17.03
C SER A 334 7.76 -4.17 -17.58
N GLY A 335 8.64 -3.62 -16.73
CA GLY A 335 9.93 -3.08 -17.16
C GLY A 335 9.76 -1.97 -18.19
N ILE A 336 8.76 -1.12 -17.99
CA ILE A 336 8.44 0.00 -18.87
C ILE A 336 9.61 0.96 -19.05
N SER A 337 9.83 1.38 -20.29
CA SER A 337 10.82 2.39 -20.67
C SER A 337 10.20 3.50 -21.53
N ILE A 338 10.65 4.74 -21.30
CA ILE A 338 10.42 5.85 -22.24
C ILE A 338 11.54 5.76 -23.27
N GLY A 339 11.19 5.36 -24.49
CA GLY A 339 12.14 4.93 -25.51
C GLY A 339 12.07 3.42 -25.74
N ASN A 340 12.19 3.04 -27.01
CA ASN A 340 12.28 1.66 -27.48
C ASN A 340 13.24 1.59 -28.69
N MET A 341 13.19 0.50 -29.46
CA MET A 341 14.05 0.30 -30.63
C MET A 341 13.92 1.41 -31.69
N ASN A 342 12.75 2.06 -31.82
CA ASN A 342 12.54 3.18 -32.74
C ASN A 342 13.40 4.39 -32.39
N THR A 343 13.75 4.53 -31.12
CA THR A 343 14.56 5.64 -30.59
C THR A 343 16.02 5.24 -30.35
N THR A 344 16.49 4.13 -30.92
CA THR A 344 17.92 3.72 -30.84
C THR A 344 18.86 4.82 -31.34
N LYS A 345 18.40 5.64 -32.29
CA LYS A 345 19.06 6.87 -32.75
C LYS A 345 18.09 8.04 -32.55
N GLY A 346 18.63 9.24 -32.29
CA GLY A 346 17.83 10.46 -32.15
C GLY A 346 17.11 10.63 -30.81
N TYR A 347 17.24 9.70 -29.84
CA TYR A 347 16.61 9.79 -28.51
C TYR A 347 16.87 11.12 -27.78
N ASN A 348 18.01 11.76 -28.03
CA ASN A 348 18.43 13.02 -27.41
C ASN A 348 17.78 14.26 -28.06
N THR A 349 17.12 14.10 -29.19
CA THR A 349 16.46 15.19 -29.95
C THR A 349 14.99 14.92 -30.25
N THR A 350 14.50 13.69 -30.05
CA THR A 350 13.08 13.34 -30.20
C THR A 350 12.25 14.19 -29.23
N PRO A 351 11.30 15.00 -29.73
CA PRO A 351 10.45 15.82 -28.87
C PRO A 351 9.60 14.98 -27.91
N ILE A 352 9.32 15.52 -26.72
CA ILE A 352 8.43 14.88 -25.72
C ILE A 352 7.06 14.55 -26.33
N SER A 353 6.55 15.42 -27.21
CA SER A 353 5.26 15.22 -27.90
C SER A 353 5.20 13.91 -28.69
N THR A 354 6.32 13.43 -29.24
CA THR A 354 6.38 12.14 -29.95
C THR A 354 6.05 10.96 -29.04
N TYR A 355 6.31 11.07 -27.73
CA TYR A 355 5.95 10.05 -26.75
C TYR A 355 4.52 10.24 -26.21
N ILE A 356 4.11 11.49 -26.03
CA ILE A 356 2.90 11.82 -25.27
C ILE A 356 1.66 12.00 -26.16
N ASP A 357 1.78 12.61 -27.33
CA ASP A 357 0.63 12.91 -28.20
C ASP A 357 -0.13 11.65 -28.62
N PRO A 358 0.50 10.50 -28.96
CA PRO A 358 -0.24 9.27 -29.24
C PRO A 358 -1.06 8.80 -28.05
N LEU A 359 -0.52 8.91 -26.83
CA LEU A 359 -1.20 8.51 -25.60
C LEU A 359 -2.39 9.43 -25.29
N LYS A 360 -2.26 10.73 -25.57
CA LYS A 360 -3.32 11.74 -25.34
C LYS A 360 -4.58 11.52 -26.15
N LYS A 361 -4.52 10.71 -27.21
CA LYS A 361 -5.68 10.39 -28.04
C LYS A 361 -6.60 9.35 -27.42
N ALA A 362 -6.12 8.56 -26.46
CA ALA A 362 -6.92 7.57 -25.79
C ALA A 362 -8.02 8.23 -24.94
N LYS A 363 -9.23 7.66 -25.01
CA LYS A 363 -10.40 8.09 -24.23
C LYS A 363 -10.79 7.10 -23.15
N MET A 364 -10.25 5.89 -23.23
CA MET A 364 -10.51 4.78 -22.32
C MET A 364 -9.26 3.92 -22.20
N THR A 365 -9.14 3.19 -21.09
CA THR A 365 -8.07 2.19 -20.90
C THR A 365 -8.31 0.95 -21.79
N LEU A 366 -7.36 0.02 -21.79
CA LEU A 366 -7.52 -1.26 -22.50
C LEU A 366 -8.71 -2.07 -21.95
N GLU A 367 -8.89 -2.10 -20.63
CA GLU A 367 -10.03 -2.78 -20.00
C GLU A 367 -11.35 -2.13 -20.43
N GLY A 368 -11.44 -0.80 -20.33
CA GLY A 368 -12.62 -0.04 -20.70
C GLY A 368 -13.02 -0.21 -22.17
N THR A 369 -12.04 -0.24 -23.07
CA THR A 369 -12.27 -0.44 -24.50
C THR A 369 -12.63 -1.89 -24.84
N THR A 370 -11.85 -2.87 -24.37
CA THR A 370 -12.08 -4.29 -24.72
C THR A 370 -13.40 -4.84 -24.17
N ASN A 371 -13.91 -4.30 -23.06
CA ASN A 371 -15.25 -4.62 -22.56
C ASN A 371 -16.38 -4.21 -23.52
N LYS A 372 -16.14 -3.28 -24.45
CA LYS A 372 -17.10 -2.84 -25.47
C LYS A 372 -17.00 -3.63 -26.80
N LEU A 373 -16.07 -4.58 -26.91
CA LEU A 373 -15.98 -5.43 -28.11
C LEU A 373 -17.24 -6.30 -28.26
N LYS A 374 -17.72 -6.43 -29.50
CA LYS A 374 -18.71 -7.45 -29.85
C LYS A 374 -18.06 -8.83 -29.88
N SER A 375 -18.86 -9.89 -29.73
CA SER A 375 -18.37 -11.28 -29.80
C SER A 375 -17.78 -11.63 -31.17
N ASP A 376 -18.32 -11.03 -32.24
CA ASP A 376 -17.88 -11.21 -33.64
C ASP A 376 -16.74 -10.27 -34.06
N LEU A 377 -16.27 -9.40 -33.14
CA LEU A 377 -15.23 -8.39 -33.38
C LEU A 377 -15.55 -7.39 -34.51
N SER A 378 -16.81 -7.31 -34.98
CA SER A 378 -17.22 -6.42 -36.07
C SER A 378 -17.00 -4.93 -35.80
N ASN A 379 -16.83 -4.55 -34.52
CA ASN A 379 -16.55 -3.18 -34.08
C ASN A 379 -15.09 -2.93 -33.67
N VAL A 380 -14.15 -3.83 -33.95
CA VAL A 380 -12.77 -3.73 -33.44
C VAL A 380 -12.06 -2.43 -33.83
N GLU A 381 -12.24 -1.93 -35.06
CA GLU A 381 -11.63 -0.67 -35.50
C GLU A 381 -12.22 0.55 -34.76
N ASP A 382 -13.51 0.53 -34.43
CA ASP A 382 -14.13 1.61 -33.64
C ASP A 382 -13.66 1.57 -32.19
N ILE A 383 -13.46 0.38 -31.63
CA ILE A 383 -12.88 0.21 -30.29
C ILE A 383 -11.42 0.64 -30.27
N ALA A 384 -10.65 0.39 -31.34
CA ALA A 384 -9.27 0.86 -31.47
C ALA A 384 -9.17 2.39 -31.33
N LYS A 385 -10.10 3.14 -31.94
CA LYS A 385 -10.16 4.61 -31.82
C LYS A 385 -10.34 5.07 -30.38
N LEU A 386 -11.15 4.36 -29.57
CA LEU A 386 -11.33 4.69 -28.15
C LEU A 386 -10.04 4.54 -27.35
N TYR A 387 -9.16 3.63 -27.77
CA TYR A 387 -7.85 3.39 -27.14
C TYR A 387 -6.73 4.28 -27.72
N GLY A 388 -7.06 5.29 -28.53
CA GLY A 388 -6.06 6.20 -29.12
C GLY A 388 -5.39 5.66 -30.38
N LEU A 389 -5.87 4.53 -30.91
CA LEU A 389 -5.47 3.98 -32.21
C LEU A 389 -6.40 4.50 -33.31
N ASP A 390 -6.53 5.81 -33.39
CA ASP A 390 -7.21 6.48 -34.50
C ASP A 390 -6.39 6.35 -35.80
N ASN A 391 -7.05 6.49 -36.95
CA ASN A 391 -6.40 6.57 -38.26
C ASN A 391 -5.37 5.44 -38.51
N LEU A 392 -5.76 4.20 -38.23
CA LEU A 392 -4.89 3.02 -38.44
C LEU A 392 -4.27 3.02 -39.84
N THR A 393 -2.96 2.82 -39.92
CA THR A 393 -2.26 2.59 -41.19
C THR A 393 -2.69 1.25 -41.81
N TYR A 394 -2.29 0.99 -43.05
CA TYR A 394 -2.57 -0.29 -43.69
C TYR A 394 -2.02 -1.47 -42.86
N ASP A 395 -0.75 -1.40 -42.43
CA ASP A 395 -0.11 -2.44 -41.65
C ASP A 395 -0.78 -2.63 -40.28
N GLU A 396 -1.19 -1.55 -39.62
CA GLU A 396 -1.91 -1.63 -38.35
C GLU A 396 -3.29 -2.25 -38.51
N LYS A 397 -4.01 -1.94 -39.60
CA LYS A 397 -5.29 -2.59 -39.92
C LYS A 397 -5.12 -4.08 -40.15
N GLU A 398 -4.11 -4.48 -40.92
CA GLU A 398 -3.82 -5.89 -41.13
C GLU A 398 -3.49 -6.59 -39.80
N ARG A 399 -2.72 -5.93 -38.92
CA ARG A 399 -2.42 -6.45 -37.58
C ARG A 399 -3.67 -6.62 -36.72
N VAL A 400 -4.60 -5.67 -36.76
CA VAL A 400 -5.88 -5.74 -36.02
C VAL A 400 -6.76 -6.90 -36.54
N LYS A 401 -6.77 -7.16 -37.85
CA LYS A 401 -7.52 -8.27 -38.47
C LYS A 401 -7.00 -9.66 -38.12
N GLU A 402 -5.79 -9.76 -37.57
CA GLU A 402 -5.26 -11.02 -37.06
C GLU A 402 -6.04 -11.53 -35.84
N ALA A 403 -6.68 -10.63 -35.06
CA ALA A 403 -7.46 -11.01 -33.90
C ALA A 403 -8.63 -11.95 -34.27
N LYS A 404 -8.69 -13.14 -33.66
CA LYS A 404 -9.75 -14.13 -33.90
C LYS A 404 -10.74 -14.21 -32.74
N LYS A 405 -10.32 -13.78 -31.55
CA LYS A 405 -11.15 -13.70 -30.34
C LYS A 405 -10.78 -12.46 -29.54
N LYS A 406 -11.66 -12.05 -28.62
CA LYS A 406 -11.49 -10.83 -27.80
C LYS A 406 -10.16 -10.77 -27.06
N SER A 407 -9.66 -11.90 -26.57
CA SER A 407 -8.38 -11.97 -25.85
C SER A 407 -7.16 -11.60 -26.69
N ASP A 408 -7.27 -11.69 -28.02
CA ASP A 408 -6.16 -11.38 -28.93
C ASP A 408 -6.02 -9.86 -29.13
N VAL A 409 -7.11 -9.11 -28.96
CA VAL A 409 -7.17 -7.67 -29.23
C VAL A 409 -6.27 -6.89 -28.26
N GLY A 410 -6.27 -7.28 -26.99
CA GLY A 410 -5.51 -6.61 -25.92
C GLY A 410 -4.02 -6.45 -26.25
N PRO A 411 -3.28 -7.57 -26.44
CA PRO A 411 -1.88 -7.55 -26.83
C PRO A 411 -1.58 -6.80 -28.14
N ILE A 412 -2.49 -6.87 -29.11
CA ILE A 412 -2.33 -6.12 -30.38
C ILE A 412 -2.40 -4.62 -30.11
N PHE A 413 -3.43 -4.16 -29.40
CA PHE A 413 -3.65 -2.74 -29.16
C PHE A 413 -2.52 -2.10 -28.35
N THR A 414 -2.08 -2.77 -27.28
CA THR A 414 -0.98 -2.30 -26.43
C THR A 414 0.34 -2.21 -27.20
N THR A 415 0.64 -3.21 -28.03
CA THR A 415 1.82 -3.19 -28.91
C THR A 415 1.78 -2.02 -29.89
N LEU A 416 0.64 -1.81 -30.57
CA LEU A 416 0.51 -0.71 -31.53
C LEU A 416 0.64 0.66 -30.86
N LEU A 417 -0.05 0.87 -29.73
CA LEU A 417 -0.01 2.14 -29.03
C LEU A 417 1.39 2.43 -28.44
N ALA A 418 2.03 1.42 -27.85
CA ALA A 418 3.40 1.52 -27.34
C ALA A 418 4.38 1.87 -28.46
N ASN A 419 4.24 1.25 -29.64
CA ASN A 419 5.07 1.57 -30.80
C ASN A 419 4.87 3.01 -31.28
N ARG A 420 3.61 3.48 -31.39
CA ARG A 420 3.30 4.88 -31.75
C ARG A 420 3.91 5.86 -30.76
N ALA A 421 3.87 5.54 -29.47
CA ALA A 421 4.37 6.36 -28.37
C ALA A 421 5.86 6.16 -28.04
N ASN A 422 6.58 5.33 -28.80
CA ASN A 422 7.97 4.95 -28.51
C ASN A 422 8.19 4.46 -27.06
N ILE A 423 7.24 3.71 -26.52
CA ILE A 423 7.33 3.08 -25.20
C ILE A 423 7.79 1.63 -25.38
N GLY A 424 8.66 1.18 -24.48
CA GLY A 424 9.13 -0.20 -24.42
C GLY A 424 8.61 -0.91 -23.17
N PHE A 425 8.44 -2.23 -23.28
CA PHE A 425 8.14 -3.13 -22.18
C PHE A 425 9.03 -4.37 -22.32
N THR A 426 9.57 -4.88 -21.21
CA THR A 426 10.45 -6.06 -21.23
C THR A 426 9.74 -7.34 -20.81
N THR A 427 8.62 -7.21 -20.09
CA THR A 427 7.85 -8.32 -19.55
C THR A 427 6.40 -7.89 -19.35
N GLY A 428 5.50 -8.83 -19.05
CA GLY A 428 4.18 -8.56 -18.47
C GLY A 428 4.12 -8.94 -16.99
N GLY A 429 5.28 -9.10 -16.34
CA GLY A 429 5.41 -9.46 -14.94
C GLY A 429 6.14 -8.41 -14.12
N HIS A 430 6.26 -8.66 -12.83
CA HIS A 430 6.95 -7.77 -11.91
C HIS A 430 8.43 -7.69 -12.24
N THR A 431 9.06 -6.60 -11.80
CA THR A 431 10.48 -6.31 -11.98
C THR A 431 11.15 -5.95 -10.66
N GLY A 432 12.47 -6.17 -10.58
CA GLY A 432 13.24 -6.13 -9.33
C GLY A 432 14.04 -4.86 -9.08
N GLU A 433 13.71 -3.75 -9.74
CA GLU A 433 14.37 -2.47 -9.47
C GLU A 433 14.00 -1.90 -8.09
N ASP A 434 14.88 -1.04 -7.58
CA ASP A 434 14.55 -0.18 -6.45
C ASP A 434 13.48 0.83 -6.88
N VAL A 435 12.54 1.11 -5.99
CA VAL A 435 11.38 1.97 -6.26
C VAL A 435 11.43 3.25 -5.43
N PHE A 436 10.67 4.28 -5.78
CA PHE A 436 10.72 5.55 -5.06
C PHE A 436 10.11 5.47 -3.65
N LEU A 437 10.77 6.15 -2.71
CA LEU A 437 10.25 6.45 -1.38
C LEU A 437 9.76 7.90 -1.32
N TYR A 438 8.48 8.07 -1.06
CA TYR A 438 7.86 9.37 -0.81
C TYR A 438 7.48 9.47 0.66
N SER A 439 7.91 10.51 1.36
CA SER A 439 7.55 10.70 2.75
C SER A 439 7.46 12.16 3.19
N PHE A 440 6.52 12.41 4.10
CA PHE A 440 6.22 13.72 4.65
C PHE A 440 5.85 13.62 6.13
N GLY A 441 6.08 14.72 6.88
CA GLY A 441 5.71 14.82 8.29
C GLY A 441 6.84 14.45 9.26
N PRO A 442 6.53 14.44 10.57
CA PRO A 442 7.50 14.11 11.60
C PRO A 442 7.97 12.65 11.51
N LYS A 443 9.25 12.40 11.83
CA LYS A 443 9.88 11.07 11.82
C LYS A 443 9.87 10.35 10.48
N LYS A 444 9.71 11.09 9.39
CA LYS A 444 9.68 10.52 8.05
C LYS A 444 11.00 9.80 7.70
N PRO A 445 10.95 8.64 7.04
CA PRO A 445 12.16 7.95 6.58
C PRO A 445 12.81 8.66 5.39
N TYR A 446 14.10 8.42 5.15
CA TYR A 446 14.82 8.96 3.98
C TYR A 446 15.96 8.02 3.57
N GLY A 447 16.46 8.19 2.34
CA GLY A 447 17.53 7.36 1.78
C GLY A 447 17.03 6.07 1.12
N LEU A 448 17.96 5.16 0.84
CA LEU A 448 17.67 3.85 0.28
C LEU A 448 17.48 2.83 1.41
N ILE A 449 16.25 2.37 1.61
CA ILE A 449 15.87 1.51 2.74
C ILE A 449 15.21 0.20 2.29
N GLN A 450 15.03 -0.74 3.22
CA GLN A 450 14.28 -1.97 2.94
C GLN A 450 12.79 -1.73 3.13
N ASN A 451 11.94 -2.44 2.37
CA ASN A 451 10.49 -2.42 2.61
C ASN A 451 10.10 -2.84 4.05
N THR A 452 10.91 -3.66 4.72
CA THR A 452 10.72 -4.02 6.14
C THR A 452 10.98 -2.87 7.12
N ASP A 453 11.75 -1.86 6.73
CA ASP A 453 12.02 -0.69 7.58
C ASP A 453 10.81 0.25 7.64
N ILE A 454 9.91 0.18 6.65
CA ILE A 454 8.67 0.98 6.61
C ILE A 454 7.77 0.61 7.79
N ALA A 455 7.50 -0.68 8.02
CA ALA A 455 6.70 -1.15 9.15
C ALA A 455 7.29 -0.71 10.49
N LYS A 456 8.61 -0.86 10.65
CA LYS A 456 9.34 -0.47 11.87
C LYS A 456 9.28 1.03 12.10
N THR A 457 9.35 1.82 11.03
CA THR A 457 9.21 3.28 11.09
C THR A 457 7.81 3.66 11.56
N MET A 458 6.76 3.07 10.99
CA MET A 458 5.37 3.32 11.40
C MET A 458 5.11 2.91 12.85
N ALA A 459 5.59 1.72 13.26
CA ALA A 459 5.46 1.25 14.64
C ALA A 459 6.15 2.17 15.65
N LYS A 460 7.40 2.57 15.37
CA LYS A 460 8.16 3.53 16.19
C LYS A 460 7.49 4.90 16.24
N ALA A 461 6.88 5.33 15.14
CA ALA A 461 6.14 6.59 15.05
C ALA A 461 4.87 6.56 15.90
N MET A 462 4.19 5.43 15.98
CA MET A 462 2.98 5.22 16.80
C MET A 462 3.25 4.81 18.25
N GLY A 463 4.50 4.50 18.59
CA GLY A 463 4.94 4.23 19.96
C GLY A 463 4.76 2.78 20.40
N PHE A 464 4.82 1.81 19.49
CA PHE A 464 4.81 0.38 19.82
C PHE A 464 5.90 -0.40 19.10
N ASN A 465 6.15 -1.64 19.55
CA ASN A 465 7.08 -2.58 18.93
C ASN A 465 6.32 -3.77 18.32
N LEU A 466 6.57 -4.10 17.05
CA LEU A 466 5.83 -5.16 16.34
C LEU A 466 6.13 -6.58 16.85
N GLU A 467 7.34 -6.84 17.34
CA GLU A 467 7.70 -8.15 17.92
C GLU A 467 6.97 -8.35 19.25
N GLU A 468 6.92 -7.31 20.10
CA GLU A 468 6.13 -7.31 21.33
C GLU A 468 4.64 -7.51 21.01
N VAL A 469 4.10 -6.78 20.03
CA VAL A 469 2.71 -6.95 19.61
C VAL A 469 2.43 -8.37 19.12
N THR A 470 3.32 -8.92 18.30
CA THR A 470 3.25 -10.31 17.83
C THR A 470 3.19 -11.29 19.00
N SER A 471 4.04 -11.10 20.01
CA SER A 471 4.12 -12.00 21.15
C SER A 471 2.83 -12.04 21.98
N HIS A 472 2.05 -10.94 21.98
CA HIS A 472 0.77 -10.85 22.66
C HIS A 472 -0.42 -11.32 21.81
N LEU A 473 -0.39 -11.10 20.49
CA LEU A 473 -1.52 -11.42 19.62
C LEU A 473 -1.47 -12.85 19.06
N PHE A 474 -0.28 -13.39 18.88
CA PHE A 474 -0.08 -14.68 18.21
C PHE A 474 0.70 -15.64 19.12
N VAL A 475 0.07 -16.02 20.22
CA VAL A 475 0.57 -17.06 21.13
C VAL A 475 0.15 -18.43 20.59
N GLU A 476 1.11 -19.35 20.42
CA GLU A 476 0.80 -20.73 20.05
C GLU A 476 -0.07 -21.37 21.15
N SER A 477 -1.30 -21.72 20.78
CA SER A 477 -2.36 -22.01 21.72
C SER A 477 -2.20 -23.33 22.46
N GLU A 478 -1.72 -24.39 21.80
CA GLU A 478 -1.64 -25.72 22.40
C GLU A 478 -0.70 -25.71 23.60
N SER A 479 0.51 -25.20 23.41
CA SER A 479 1.53 -25.09 24.46
C SER A 479 1.05 -24.19 25.59
N ALA A 480 0.46 -23.03 25.26
CA ALA A 480 0.08 -22.03 26.25
C ALA A 480 -1.10 -22.50 27.13
N PHE A 481 -2.09 -23.18 26.57
CA PHE A 481 -3.21 -23.73 27.35
C PHE A 481 -2.79 -24.96 28.15
N LYS A 482 -1.94 -25.85 27.60
CA LYS A 482 -1.43 -27.03 28.32
C LYS A 482 -0.58 -26.67 29.53
N GLN A 483 0.26 -25.64 29.43
CA GLN A 483 1.02 -25.09 30.58
C GLN A 483 0.10 -24.64 31.73
N ASN A 484 -1.17 -24.33 31.43
CA ASN A 484 -2.19 -23.94 32.40
C ASN A 484 -3.12 -25.11 32.77
N GLY A 485 -2.72 -26.36 32.55
CA GLY A 485 -3.49 -27.54 32.95
C GLY A 485 -4.76 -27.79 32.14
N ALA A 486 -4.87 -27.22 30.94
CA ALA A 486 -5.99 -27.47 30.03
C ALA A 486 -5.66 -28.55 29.01
N THR A 487 -6.69 -29.22 28.50
CA THR A 487 -6.61 -30.06 27.31
C THR A 487 -7.09 -29.27 26.10
N VAL A 488 -6.44 -29.52 24.95
CA VAL A 488 -6.71 -28.82 23.69
C VAL A 488 -7.01 -29.86 22.62
N THR A 489 -8.11 -29.66 21.90
CA THR A 489 -8.55 -30.51 20.79
C THR A 489 -9.10 -29.63 19.68
N ILE A 490 -9.06 -30.09 18.43
CA ILE A 490 -9.61 -29.35 17.30
C ILE A 490 -10.89 -30.03 16.82
N ASP A 491 -11.96 -29.25 16.70
CA ASP A 491 -13.19 -29.66 16.05
C ASP A 491 -13.14 -29.21 14.57
N ASN A 492 -13.00 -30.19 13.68
CA ASN A 492 -12.91 -30.01 12.23
C ASN A 492 -14.22 -30.38 11.51
N THR A 493 -15.36 -30.44 12.21
CA THR A 493 -16.66 -30.73 11.60
C THR A 493 -16.98 -29.77 10.45
N THR A 494 -16.64 -28.50 10.61
CA THR A 494 -16.68 -27.49 9.54
C THR A 494 -15.26 -27.22 9.06
N VAL A 495 -14.82 -27.92 8.02
CA VAL A 495 -13.44 -27.80 7.48
C VAL A 495 -13.06 -26.36 7.13
N ALA A 496 -14.03 -25.54 6.71
CA ALA A 496 -13.80 -24.13 6.38
C ALA A 496 -13.48 -23.26 7.62
N ASN A 497 -14.03 -23.61 8.78
CA ASN A 497 -13.95 -22.87 10.04
C ASN A 497 -13.72 -23.84 11.21
N PRO A 498 -12.49 -24.38 11.34
CA PRO A 498 -12.16 -25.25 12.45
C PRO A 498 -12.26 -24.50 13.79
N VAL A 499 -12.66 -25.23 14.84
CA VAL A 499 -12.86 -24.66 16.17
C VAL A 499 -11.87 -25.29 17.14
N LEU A 500 -11.05 -24.45 17.75
CA LEU A 500 -10.17 -24.87 18.82
C LEU A 500 -10.99 -25.04 20.11
N ILE A 501 -11.00 -26.24 20.66
CA ILE A 501 -11.71 -26.60 21.88
C ILE A 501 -10.71 -26.72 23.01
N VAL A 502 -10.91 -25.92 24.05
CA VAL A 502 -10.07 -25.94 25.26
C VAL A 502 -10.92 -26.36 26.45
N LYS A 503 -10.44 -27.34 27.23
CA LYS A 503 -11.14 -27.84 28.41
C LYS A 503 -10.23 -27.84 29.62
N ARG A 504 -10.72 -27.30 30.73
CA ARG A 504 -10.06 -27.35 32.03
C ARG A 504 -11.13 -27.44 33.10
N ASN A 505 -10.97 -28.37 34.03
CA ASN A 505 -11.99 -28.70 35.02
C ASN A 505 -13.33 -28.99 34.30
N ASN A 506 -14.41 -28.31 34.68
CA ASN A 506 -15.74 -28.45 34.06
C ASN A 506 -16.07 -27.33 33.05
N VAL A 507 -15.05 -26.60 32.55
CA VAL A 507 -15.24 -25.49 31.61
C VAL A 507 -14.73 -25.88 30.24
N LYS A 508 -15.59 -25.71 29.23
CA LYS A 508 -15.28 -25.84 27.81
C LYS A 508 -15.32 -24.44 27.17
N ALA A 509 -14.24 -24.08 26.49
CA ALA A 509 -14.17 -22.93 25.59
C ALA A 509 -14.11 -23.40 24.13
N GLN A 510 -14.72 -22.62 23.26
CA GLN A 510 -14.66 -22.75 21.80
C GLN A 510 -14.05 -21.47 21.23
N LEU A 511 -12.96 -21.60 20.50
CA LEU A 511 -12.24 -20.51 19.86
C LEU A 511 -12.36 -20.71 18.35
N PHE A 512 -12.98 -19.76 17.65
CA PHE A 512 -13.32 -19.88 16.23
C PHE A 512 -12.23 -19.25 15.37
N VAL A 513 -11.61 -20.01 14.48
CA VAL A 513 -10.62 -19.50 13.53
C VAL A 513 -11.23 -18.40 12.66
N ASN A 514 -10.39 -17.44 12.26
CA ASN A 514 -10.72 -16.22 11.50
C ASN A 514 -11.59 -15.21 12.26
N LYS A 515 -12.04 -15.54 13.47
CA LYS A 515 -12.87 -14.68 14.32
C LYS A 515 -12.10 -14.27 15.56
N ASN A 516 -12.54 -13.18 16.17
CA ASN A 516 -12.04 -12.73 17.46
C ASN A 516 -12.99 -13.16 18.60
N ILE A 517 -13.46 -14.41 18.59
CA ILE A 517 -14.48 -14.89 19.53
C ILE A 517 -13.97 -16.09 20.31
N ILE A 518 -14.11 -16.01 21.64
CA ILE A 518 -14.10 -17.17 22.54
C ILE A 518 -15.50 -17.35 23.14
N ARG A 519 -16.07 -18.55 22.97
CA ARG A 519 -17.38 -18.92 23.52
C ARG A 519 -17.22 -19.85 24.71
N MET A 520 -17.84 -19.51 25.83
CA MET A 520 -17.89 -20.33 27.04
C MET A 520 -19.28 -20.26 27.66
N LYS A 521 -19.83 -21.40 28.10
CA LYS A 521 -21.17 -21.48 28.72
C LYS A 521 -22.25 -20.78 27.86
N ASN A 522 -22.20 -20.97 26.54
CA ASN A 522 -23.08 -20.35 25.54
C ASN A 522 -23.06 -18.81 25.51
N LYS A 523 -21.99 -18.18 26.03
CA LYS A 523 -21.76 -16.74 25.95
C LYS A 523 -20.49 -16.46 25.15
N ASP A 524 -20.59 -15.49 24.23
CA ASP A 524 -19.47 -15.00 23.43
C ASP A 524 -18.75 -13.87 24.15
N TYR A 525 -17.43 -13.94 24.11
CA TYR A 525 -16.53 -12.89 24.54
C TYR A 525 -15.68 -12.50 23.33
N GLU A 526 -15.67 -11.21 23.05
CA GLU A 526 -14.86 -10.63 21.98
C GLU A 526 -13.41 -10.49 22.45
N LEU A 527 -12.48 -10.82 21.56
CA LEU A 527 -11.04 -10.77 21.77
C LEU A 527 -10.44 -9.56 21.04
N SER A 528 -9.27 -9.12 21.53
CA SER A 528 -8.50 -8.03 20.95
C SER A 528 -8.01 -8.27 19.52
N SER A 529 -7.78 -9.53 19.14
CA SER A 529 -7.41 -9.95 17.78
C SER A 529 -8.09 -11.28 17.40
N ILE A 530 -8.08 -11.57 16.12
CA ILE A 530 -8.56 -12.81 15.52
C ILE A 530 -7.71 -14.02 15.90
N ILE A 531 -8.31 -15.19 15.82
CA ILE A 531 -7.63 -16.48 15.97
C ILE A 531 -7.17 -16.94 14.60
N VAL A 532 -5.88 -17.27 14.48
CA VAL A 532 -5.26 -17.65 13.21
C VAL A 532 -4.83 -19.11 13.27
N GLU A 533 -5.23 -19.90 12.27
CA GLU A 533 -4.61 -21.20 12.00
C GLU A 533 -3.54 -20.99 10.95
N SER A 534 -2.34 -21.51 11.21
CA SER A 534 -1.26 -21.55 10.24
C SER A 534 -0.37 -22.75 10.49
N ASN A 535 -0.15 -23.53 9.44
CA ASN A 535 0.71 -24.72 9.45
C ASN A 535 0.28 -25.77 10.51
N GLY A 536 -1.04 -25.99 10.64
CA GLY A 536 -1.61 -26.93 11.60
C GLY A 536 -1.56 -26.47 13.05
N LYS A 537 -1.04 -25.25 13.31
CA LYS A 537 -0.98 -24.63 14.64
C LYS A 537 -2.00 -23.52 14.75
N PHE A 538 -2.55 -23.34 15.94
CA PHE A 538 -3.51 -22.29 16.25
C PHE A 538 -2.83 -21.23 17.09
N TYR A 539 -3.00 -19.97 16.70
CA TYR A 539 -2.46 -18.80 17.37
C TYR A 539 -3.61 -17.97 17.91
N VAL A 540 -3.52 -17.62 19.19
CA VAL A 540 -4.56 -16.89 19.92
C VAL A 540 -3.94 -15.68 20.63
N PRO A 541 -4.70 -14.60 20.85
CA PRO A 541 -4.23 -13.52 21.70
C PRO A 541 -4.12 -13.99 23.15
N GLU A 542 -3.13 -13.47 23.87
CA GLU A 542 -2.89 -13.77 25.30
C GLU A 542 -4.15 -13.51 26.16
N GLU A 543 -4.96 -12.54 25.75
CA GLU A 543 -6.27 -12.27 26.35
C GLU A 543 -7.18 -13.51 26.38
N ALA A 544 -7.21 -14.33 25.32
CA ALA A 544 -8.03 -15.54 25.28
C ALA A 544 -7.63 -16.53 26.38
N ILE A 545 -6.32 -16.67 26.61
CA ILE A 545 -5.75 -17.51 27.67
C ILE A 545 -6.16 -16.97 29.04
N ARG A 546 -5.98 -15.67 29.28
CA ARG A 546 -6.35 -15.00 30.55
C ARG A 546 -7.84 -15.14 30.87
N ILE A 547 -8.70 -14.87 29.88
CA ILE A 547 -10.16 -15.00 30.00
C ILE A 547 -10.52 -16.44 30.35
N PHE A 548 -9.99 -17.43 29.63
CA PHE A 548 -10.30 -18.83 29.87
C PHE A 548 -9.85 -19.30 31.26
N ILE A 549 -8.62 -18.98 31.67
CA ILE A 549 -8.10 -19.35 32.99
C ILE A 549 -8.96 -18.74 34.10
N LYS A 550 -9.33 -17.46 33.98
CA LYS A 550 -10.20 -16.80 34.97
C LYS A 550 -11.52 -17.53 35.17
N HIS A 551 -12.12 -18.06 34.09
CA HIS A 551 -13.41 -18.75 34.15
C HIS A 551 -13.31 -20.23 34.52
N SER A 552 -12.11 -20.83 34.44
CA SER A 552 -11.86 -22.25 34.69
C SER A 552 -11.11 -22.53 36.01
N ARG A 553 -10.84 -21.50 36.81
CA ARG A 553 -10.30 -21.64 38.18
C ARG A 553 -11.25 -22.39 39.10
#